data_AF-A0A0S7BJ23-F1
#
_entry.id   AF-A0A0S7BJ23-F1
#
_cell.length_a   1.000
_cell.length_b   1.000
_cell.length_c   1.000
_cell.angle_alpha   90.00
_cell.angle_beta   90.00
_cell.angle_gamma   90.00
#
_symmetry.space_group_name_H-M   'P 1'
#
loop_
_entity.id
_entity.type
_entity.pdbx_description
1 polymer ?
#
loop_
_entity_poly.entity_id
_entity_poly.type
_entity_poly.pdbx_seq_one_letter_code
_entity_poly.pdbx_strand_id
1 'polypeptide(L)'
;MKRGKLLLSILLVLLILPNSVGISHAQAEDELYFPETGHTISGPFLEFFNSASDPLLLFGYPITDEFEHPITHVRVQYFQKVRLDLVRGGSGEEVQLAPLGEDLKDDQAPLANIPTDSPACRKISGYSVCYAFLQFYDAYDGAHFLGDPISEAQIYEGRIIQNFKYSRLEWRPEMPTGQRVGVTDLGRIHYDRTLGDTARLLPNESSNIAGRLVQPHAYAFVNHPLLPANSDQTISVIVLDQSLDPISGAILKIEVLWPDGSTGIYRPSDTNKSGISQMVLNSGDYEANQIVRIKVTAAYMGETSETSTWFRLWW
;
A
#
# COMPACT_ATOMS: atom_id res chain seq x y z
N MET A 1 -49.10 26.13 -71.27
CA MET A 1 -47.99 26.71 -70.47
C MET A 1 -47.86 25.92 -69.17
N LYS A 2 -46.64 25.41 -68.89
CA LYS A 2 -46.15 24.71 -67.66
C LYS A 2 -46.92 23.43 -67.25
N ARG A 3 -46.49 22.20 -67.61
CA ARG A 3 -45.40 21.37 -67.01
C ARG A 3 -45.40 21.47 -65.47
N GLY A 4 -45.57 20.44 -64.65
CA GLY A 4 -45.58 18.99 -64.83
C GLY A 4 -45.00 18.35 -63.54
N LYS A 5 -45.38 17.10 -63.29
CA LYS A 5 -44.78 16.12 -62.36
C LYS A 5 -45.32 16.09 -60.91
N LEU A 6 -46.33 15.24 -60.74
CA LEU A 6 -46.63 14.52 -59.51
C LEU A 6 -45.73 13.27 -59.50
N LEU A 7 -44.81 13.12 -58.55
CA LEU A 7 -44.07 11.87 -58.34
C LEU A 7 -43.60 11.78 -56.89
N LEU A 8 -44.23 10.81 -56.21
CA LEU A 8 -43.71 9.89 -55.20
C LEU A 8 -43.03 10.46 -53.94
N SER A 9 -43.79 10.35 -52.86
CA SER A 9 -43.42 10.39 -51.44
C SER A 9 -42.22 9.49 -51.11
N ILE A 10 -41.15 10.09 -50.60
CA ILE A 10 -40.15 9.42 -49.75
C ILE A 10 -40.06 10.28 -48.48
N LEU A 11 -40.83 9.89 -47.46
CA LEU A 11 -40.72 10.45 -46.11
C LEU A 11 -39.62 9.67 -45.38
N LEU A 12 -38.40 10.20 -45.40
CA LEU A 12 -37.27 9.71 -44.65
C LEU A 12 -37.51 9.99 -43.16
N VAL A 13 -37.91 8.96 -42.41
CA VAL A 13 -37.99 9.00 -40.94
C VAL A 13 -36.56 8.99 -40.41
N LEU A 14 -36.04 10.17 -40.05
CA LEU A 14 -34.78 10.31 -39.34
C LEU A 14 -35.07 10.06 -37.85
N LEU A 15 -34.84 8.82 -37.41
CA LEU A 15 -34.89 8.42 -36.00
C LEU A 15 -33.67 9.03 -35.28
N ILE A 16 -33.88 10.09 -34.49
CA ILE A 16 -32.85 10.63 -33.59
C ILE A 16 -32.86 9.76 -32.33
N LEU A 17 -31.94 8.80 -32.27
CA LEU A 17 -31.62 8.07 -31.04
C LEU A 17 -30.87 9.03 -30.11
N PRO A 18 -31.32 9.26 -28.86
CA PRO A 18 -30.47 9.91 -27.87
C PRO A 18 -29.32 8.95 -27.54
N ASN A 19 -28.11 9.31 -27.96
CA ASN A 19 -26.91 8.69 -27.43
C ASN A 19 -26.85 9.05 -25.94
N SER A 20 -27.23 8.10 -25.09
CA SER A 20 -26.86 8.10 -23.69
C SER A 20 -25.34 8.07 -23.64
N VAL A 21 -24.71 9.24 -23.56
CA VAL A 21 -23.33 9.34 -23.10
C VAL A 21 -23.38 8.92 -21.65
N GLY A 22 -23.23 7.63 -21.41
CA GLY A 22 -22.90 7.12 -20.09
C GLY A 22 -21.61 7.81 -19.70
N ILE A 23 -21.69 8.71 -18.73
CA ILE A 23 -20.53 9.15 -17.98
C ILE A 23 -19.99 7.86 -17.39
N SER A 24 -18.93 7.30 -17.99
CA SER A 24 -18.07 6.38 -17.26
C SER A 24 -17.52 7.21 -16.12
N HIS A 25 -18.10 7.04 -14.94
CA HIS A 25 -17.36 7.31 -13.72
C HIS A 25 -16.12 6.41 -13.82
N ALA A 26 -14.96 7.02 -14.08
CA ALA A 26 -13.72 6.38 -13.71
C ALA A 26 -13.89 6.00 -12.23
N GLN A 27 -13.90 4.70 -11.93
CA GLN A 27 -13.83 4.25 -10.55
C GLN A 27 -12.61 4.96 -9.95
N ALA A 28 -12.86 5.81 -8.96
CA ALA A 28 -11.78 6.26 -8.08
C ALA A 28 -11.10 4.99 -7.56
N GLU A 29 -9.79 5.02 -7.34
CA GLU A 29 -9.05 3.90 -6.73
C GLU A 29 -9.86 3.39 -5.53
N ASP A 30 -10.49 2.22 -5.69
CA ASP A 30 -11.35 1.63 -4.67
C ASP A 30 -10.52 1.09 -3.49
N GLU A 31 -9.19 1.09 -3.64
CA GLU A 31 -8.21 0.53 -2.71
C GLU A 31 -6.88 1.32 -2.76
N LEU A 32 -6.23 1.49 -1.61
CA LEU A 32 -4.90 2.10 -1.44
C LEU A 32 -3.99 1.12 -0.69
N TYR A 33 -2.95 0.64 -1.36
CA TYR A 33 -1.97 -0.29 -0.81
C TYR A 33 -0.76 0.42 -0.21
N PHE A 34 -0.33 -0.02 0.98
CA PHE A 34 0.85 0.51 1.66
C PHE A 34 1.98 -0.53 1.68
N PRO A 35 3.01 -0.41 0.83
CA PRO A 35 4.12 -1.37 0.82
C PRO A 35 4.90 -1.42 2.14
N GLU A 36 4.87 -0.36 2.94
CA GLU A 36 5.57 -0.28 4.23
C GLU A 36 5.03 -1.26 5.26
N THR A 37 3.75 -1.63 5.16
CA THR A 37 3.10 -2.56 6.08
C THR A 37 2.43 -3.74 5.39
N GLY A 38 2.29 -3.68 4.06
CA GLY A 38 1.64 -4.66 3.20
C GLY A 38 0.12 -4.72 3.36
N HIS A 39 -0.50 -3.74 4.01
CA HIS A 39 -1.95 -3.67 4.22
C HIS A 39 -2.62 -2.71 3.24
N THR A 40 -3.91 -2.92 3.02
CA THR A 40 -4.71 -2.14 2.08
C THR A 40 -5.85 -1.42 2.80
N ILE A 41 -6.13 -0.18 2.40
CA ILE A 41 -7.32 0.55 2.82
C ILE A 41 -8.28 0.60 1.63
N SER A 42 -9.56 0.30 1.83
CA SER A 42 -10.55 0.32 0.75
C SER A 42 -11.89 0.89 1.20
N GLY A 43 -12.74 1.21 0.22
CA GLY A 43 -14.13 1.60 0.45
C GLY A 43 -14.30 2.77 1.45
N PRO A 44 -15.26 2.70 2.39
CA PRO A 44 -15.53 3.78 3.33
C PRO A 44 -14.32 4.19 4.20
N PHE A 45 -13.43 3.25 4.53
CA PHE A 45 -12.23 3.58 5.30
C PHE A 45 -11.25 4.41 4.47
N LEU A 46 -11.13 4.15 3.17
CA LEU A 46 -10.28 4.94 2.27
C LEU A 46 -10.86 6.35 2.07
N GLU A 47 -12.17 6.47 1.95
CA GLU A 47 -12.86 7.76 1.89
C GLU A 47 -12.58 8.59 3.15
N PHE A 48 -12.72 7.98 4.34
CA PHE A 48 -12.40 8.65 5.61
C PHE A 48 -10.92 9.00 5.70
N PHE A 49 -10.02 8.09 5.34
CA PHE A 49 -8.58 8.31 5.36
C PHE A 49 -8.20 9.52 4.49
N ASN A 50 -8.74 9.60 3.27
CA ASN A 50 -8.49 10.70 2.33
C ASN A 50 -9.18 12.02 2.70
N SER A 51 -10.08 12.03 3.69
CA SER A 51 -10.71 13.25 4.18
C SER A 51 -9.76 14.13 5.01
N ALA A 52 -8.70 13.55 5.55
CA ALA A 52 -7.67 14.27 6.28
C ALA A 52 -6.69 14.99 5.34
N SER A 53 -6.24 16.18 5.73
CA SER A 53 -5.24 16.94 4.97
C SER A 53 -3.85 16.26 4.97
N ASP A 54 -3.51 15.57 6.05
CA ASP A 54 -2.33 14.71 6.17
C ASP A 54 -2.69 13.41 6.91
N PRO A 55 -3.20 12.41 6.18
CA PRO A 55 -3.69 11.16 6.77
C PRO A 55 -2.60 10.35 7.47
N LEU A 56 -1.37 10.35 6.94
CA LEU A 56 -0.25 9.61 7.55
C LEU A 56 0.23 10.26 8.85
N LEU A 57 0.19 11.59 8.95
CA LEU A 57 0.51 12.28 10.20
C LEU A 57 -0.50 11.95 11.32
N LEU A 58 -1.80 11.95 10.97
CA LEU A 58 -2.92 11.79 11.91
C LEU A 58 -3.21 10.33 12.26
N PHE A 59 -3.25 9.44 11.27
CA PHE A 59 -3.66 8.04 11.42
C PHE A 59 -2.49 7.08 11.35
N GLY A 60 -1.47 7.40 10.56
CA GLY A 60 -0.32 6.55 10.30
C GLY A 60 -0.64 5.45 9.29
N TYR A 61 0.30 4.53 9.12
CA TYR A 61 0.10 3.39 8.21
C TYR A 61 -0.95 2.41 8.75
N PRO A 62 -1.72 1.74 7.88
CA PRO A 62 -2.55 0.61 8.31
C PRO A 62 -1.67 -0.50 8.86
N ILE A 63 -2.08 -1.08 9.99
CA ILE A 63 -1.38 -2.22 10.62
C ILE A 63 -2.18 -3.52 10.52
N THR A 64 -3.40 -3.45 9.99
CA THR A 64 -4.25 -4.57 9.59
C THR A 64 -5.00 -4.19 8.31
N ASP A 65 -5.50 -5.18 7.57
CA ASP A 65 -6.65 -4.98 6.68
C ASP A 65 -7.94 -4.76 7.50
N GLU A 66 -9.06 -4.41 6.84
CA GLU A 66 -10.36 -4.35 7.51
C GLU A 66 -10.84 -5.76 7.93
N PHE A 67 -11.44 -5.87 9.11
CA PHE A 67 -12.00 -7.12 9.62
C PHE A 67 -13.16 -6.89 10.58
N GLU A 68 -13.96 -7.93 10.82
CA GLU A 68 -15.01 -7.88 11.84
C GLU A 68 -14.40 -8.07 13.24
N HIS A 69 -14.56 -7.07 14.10
CA HIS A 69 -14.03 -7.09 15.46
C HIS A 69 -14.67 -8.23 16.27
N PRO A 70 -13.88 -9.12 16.90
CA PRO A 70 -14.36 -10.40 17.42
C PRO A 70 -15.35 -10.30 18.59
N ILE A 71 -15.39 -9.15 19.27
CA ILE A 71 -16.27 -8.94 20.43
C ILE A 71 -17.49 -8.09 20.05
N THR A 72 -17.29 -7.04 19.26
CA THR A 72 -18.33 -6.05 18.99
C THR A 72 -19.06 -6.30 17.68
N HIS A 73 -18.54 -7.19 16.82
CA HIS A 73 -19.06 -7.50 15.48
C HIS A 73 -19.16 -6.27 14.56
N VAL A 74 -18.44 -5.20 14.90
CA VAL A 74 -18.29 -4.01 14.07
C VAL A 74 -17.12 -4.23 13.13
N ARG A 75 -17.24 -3.81 11.87
CA ARG A 75 -16.11 -3.83 10.95
C ARG A 75 -15.14 -2.73 11.32
N VAL A 76 -13.88 -3.07 11.47
CA VAL A 76 -12.84 -2.15 11.93
C VAL A 76 -11.59 -2.29 11.09
N GLN A 77 -10.78 -1.24 11.06
CA GLN A 77 -9.39 -1.31 10.60
C GLN A 77 -8.48 -0.57 11.58
N TYR A 78 -7.35 -1.18 11.91
CA TYR A 78 -6.35 -0.58 12.77
C TYR A 78 -5.26 0.11 11.96
N PHE A 79 -4.90 1.30 12.43
CA PHE A 79 -3.76 2.08 11.96
C PHE A 79 -2.75 2.22 13.10
N GLN A 80 -1.57 2.75 12.82
CA GLN A 80 -0.56 2.97 13.85
C GLN A 80 -1.10 3.86 14.99
N LYS A 81 -1.81 4.95 14.66
CA LYS A 81 -2.23 5.98 15.64
C LYS A 81 -3.69 5.88 16.04
N VAL A 82 -4.56 5.33 15.19
CA VAL A 82 -6.01 5.28 15.43
C VAL A 82 -6.61 3.92 15.07
N ARG A 83 -7.88 3.72 15.42
CA ARG A 83 -8.73 2.65 14.90
C ARG A 83 -9.98 3.28 14.30
N LEU A 84 -10.37 2.81 13.12
CA LEU A 84 -11.61 3.22 12.45
C LEU A 84 -12.65 2.11 12.59
N ASP A 85 -13.88 2.51 12.93
CA ASP A 85 -15.02 1.62 13.14
C ASP A 85 -16.12 2.00 12.14
N LEU A 86 -16.61 1.04 11.35
CA LEU A 86 -17.74 1.22 10.44
C LEU A 86 -19.04 0.87 11.17
N VAL A 87 -19.71 1.90 11.68
CA VAL A 87 -20.93 1.76 12.49
C VAL A 87 -22.17 2.04 11.66
N ARG A 88 -23.33 1.50 12.05
CA ARG A 88 -24.61 1.86 11.44
C ARG A 88 -25.19 3.11 12.10
N GLY A 89 -25.23 4.21 11.36
CA GLY A 89 -25.89 5.45 11.70
C GLY A 89 -27.28 5.60 11.05
N GLY A 90 -27.93 6.74 11.32
CA GLY A 90 -29.29 7.02 10.83
C GLY A 90 -29.42 7.18 9.31
N SER A 91 -28.31 7.41 8.61
CA SER A 91 -28.23 7.57 7.15
C SER A 91 -27.57 6.39 6.42
N GLY A 92 -27.12 5.35 7.14
CA GLY A 92 -26.37 4.23 6.56
C GLY A 92 -25.15 3.83 7.40
N GLU A 93 -24.19 3.18 6.77
CA GLU A 93 -22.89 2.87 7.40
C GLU A 93 -22.01 4.14 7.39
N GLU A 94 -21.38 4.44 8.52
CA GLU A 94 -20.55 5.63 8.73
C GLU A 94 -19.25 5.21 9.43
N VAL A 95 -18.12 5.73 8.95
CA VAL A 95 -16.81 5.50 9.59
C VAL A 95 -16.62 6.49 10.73
N GLN A 96 -16.22 5.98 11.89
CA GLN A 96 -15.93 6.78 13.09
C GLN A 96 -14.58 6.41 13.67
N LEU A 97 -13.91 7.39 14.29
CA LEU A 97 -12.71 7.15 15.09
C LEU A 97 -13.11 6.47 16.42
N ALA A 98 -12.42 5.39 16.75
CA ALA A 98 -12.51 4.79 18.08
C ALA A 98 -11.94 5.75 19.14
N PRO A 99 -12.53 5.83 20.34
CA PRO A 99 -12.12 6.76 21.40
C PRO A 99 -10.85 6.29 22.14
N LEU A 100 -9.79 6.00 21.40
CA LEU A 100 -8.57 5.38 21.94
C LEU A 100 -7.85 6.25 22.97
N GLY A 101 -8.02 7.57 22.90
CA GLY A 101 -7.47 8.47 23.91
C GLY A 101 -8.23 8.35 25.25
N GLU A 102 -9.55 8.18 25.23
CA GLU A 102 -10.34 7.85 26.42
C GLU A 102 -9.98 6.47 26.97
N ASP A 103 -9.88 5.46 26.09
CA ASP A 103 -9.62 4.06 26.47
C ASP A 103 -8.23 3.87 27.11
N LEU A 104 -7.25 4.68 26.72
CA LEU A 104 -5.84 4.51 27.11
C LEU A 104 -5.29 5.63 28.00
N LYS A 105 -6.10 6.60 28.44
CA LYS A 105 -5.61 7.67 29.33
C LYS A 105 -5.18 7.12 30.68
N ASP A 106 -4.16 7.73 31.25
CA ASP A 106 -3.74 7.50 32.62
C ASP A 106 -4.19 8.68 33.49
N ASP A 107 -5.21 8.45 34.32
CA ASP A 107 -5.76 9.45 35.23
C ASP A 107 -4.80 9.84 36.36
N GLN A 108 -3.74 9.06 36.59
CA GLN A 108 -2.73 9.32 37.60
C GLN A 108 -1.50 10.04 37.04
N ALA A 109 -1.44 10.29 35.72
CA ALA A 109 -0.31 10.97 35.12
C ALA A 109 -0.17 12.42 35.68
N PRO A 110 1.03 12.79 36.20
CA PRO A 110 1.25 14.12 36.77
C PRO A 110 0.98 15.24 35.77
N LEU A 111 0.46 16.38 36.24
CA LEU A 111 0.28 17.56 35.40
C LEU A 111 1.62 18.16 34.98
N ALA A 112 1.70 18.61 33.72
CA ALA A 112 2.81 19.41 33.25
C ALA A 112 2.68 20.84 33.76
N ASN A 113 3.80 21.45 34.17
CA ASN A 113 3.81 22.85 34.63
C ASN A 113 3.82 23.81 33.42
N ILE A 114 2.66 23.97 32.79
CA ILE A 114 2.46 24.83 31.63
C ILE A 114 1.57 26.01 32.03
N PRO A 115 2.02 27.27 31.87
CA PRO A 115 1.17 28.44 32.11
C PRO A 115 0.00 28.47 31.12
N THR A 116 -1.24 28.41 31.65
CA THR A 116 -2.48 28.36 30.87
C THR A 116 -3.11 29.75 30.65
N ASP A 117 -2.71 30.76 31.42
CA ASP A 117 -3.16 32.15 31.31
C ASP A 117 -2.40 32.92 30.21
N SER A 118 -2.25 32.32 29.04
CA SER A 118 -1.49 32.84 27.90
C SER A 118 -2.39 32.97 26.67
N PRO A 119 -2.21 33.99 25.80
CA PRO A 119 -2.91 34.05 24.52
C PRO A 119 -2.53 32.89 23.58
N ALA A 120 -1.46 32.15 23.90
CA ALA A 120 -1.10 30.91 23.20
C ALA A 120 -1.90 29.68 23.67
N CYS A 121 -2.92 29.86 24.51
CA CYS A 121 -3.79 28.82 25.03
C CYS A 121 -5.25 29.06 24.64
N ARG A 122 -5.99 27.99 24.41
CA ARG A 122 -7.45 28.01 24.21
C ARG A 122 -8.10 26.98 25.12
N LYS A 123 -9.17 27.38 25.81
CA LYS A 123 -9.97 26.48 26.62
C LYS A 123 -11.01 25.79 25.74
N ILE A 124 -10.95 24.47 25.65
CA ILE A 124 -11.85 23.63 24.85
C ILE A 124 -12.40 22.55 25.78
N SER A 125 -13.72 22.41 25.86
CA SER A 125 -14.41 21.43 26.72
C SER A 125 -13.90 21.37 28.18
N GLY A 126 -13.46 22.51 28.71
CA GLY A 126 -12.98 22.63 30.09
C GLY A 126 -11.46 22.51 30.28
N TYR A 127 -10.71 22.09 29.27
CA TYR A 127 -9.26 21.87 29.34
C TYR A 127 -8.48 22.90 28.50
N SER A 128 -7.26 23.22 28.92
CA SER A 128 -6.41 24.17 28.21
C SER A 128 -5.55 23.45 27.17
N VAL A 129 -5.70 23.80 25.89
CA VAL A 129 -4.80 23.37 24.81
C VAL A 129 -3.88 24.53 24.47
N CYS A 130 -2.57 24.33 24.59
CA CYS A 130 -1.59 25.43 24.59
C CYS A 130 -0.44 25.24 23.58
N TYR A 131 0.16 26.35 23.17
CA TYR A 131 1.39 26.43 22.38
C TYR A 131 1.36 25.52 21.13
N ALA A 132 2.35 24.65 20.97
CA ALA A 132 2.50 23.79 19.81
C ALA A 132 1.35 22.78 19.67
N PHE A 133 0.74 22.34 20.77
CA PHE A 133 -0.44 21.47 20.70
C PHE A 133 -1.66 22.21 20.16
N LEU A 134 -1.86 23.48 20.54
CA LEU A 134 -2.94 24.30 19.98
C LEU A 134 -2.72 24.56 18.49
N GLN A 135 -1.47 24.88 18.08
CA GLN A 135 -1.13 25.06 16.67
C GLN A 135 -1.37 23.79 15.85
N PHE A 136 -1.00 22.62 16.38
CA PHE A 136 -1.27 21.34 15.73
C PHE A 136 -2.78 21.09 15.61
N TYR A 137 -3.52 21.31 16.70
CA TYR A 137 -4.97 21.14 16.73
C TYR A 137 -5.69 22.00 15.69
N ASP A 138 -5.27 23.27 15.55
CA ASP A 138 -5.86 24.18 14.56
C ASP A 138 -5.45 23.85 13.12
N ALA A 139 -4.21 23.41 12.91
CA ALA A 139 -3.67 23.14 11.57
C ALA A 139 -4.22 21.86 10.93
N TYR A 140 -4.59 20.85 11.73
CA TYR A 140 -4.95 19.52 11.25
C TYR A 140 -6.39 19.12 11.63
N ASP A 141 -7.30 20.09 11.71
CA ASP A 141 -8.71 19.88 12.05
C ASP A 141 -8.91 18.99 13.29
N GLY A 142 -8.22 19.37 14.38
CA GLY A 142 -8.15 18.58 15.61
C GLY A 142 -9.51 18.34 16.25
N ALA A 143 -10.50 19.21 16.02
CA ALA A 143 -11.87 19.00 16.49
C ALA A 143 -12.50 17.74 15.88
N HIS A 144 -12.21 17.47 14.61
CA HIS A 144 -12.71 16.28 13.92
C HIS A 144 -11.83 15.05 14.19
N PHE A 145 -10.51 15.16 14.03
CA PHE A 145 -9.62 13.99 14.01
C PHE A 145 -8.99 13.63 15.37
N LEU A 146 -8.82 14.58 16.29
CA LEU A 146 -8.36 14.31 17.66
C LEU A 146 -9.54 14.24 18.63
N GLY A 147 -10.58 15.02 18.36
CA GLY A 147 -11.75 15.22 19.22
C GLY A 147 -11.51 16.27 20.29
N ASP A 148 -12.41 16.34 21.26
CA ASP A 148 -12.25 17.24 22.41
C ASP A 148 -11.06 16.81 23.28
N PRO A 149 -10.32 17.75 23.88
CA PRO A 149 -9.36 17.41 24.91
C PRO A 149 -10.10 16.80 26.11
N ILE A 150 -9.49 15.77 26.70
CA ILE A 150 -10.04 15.05 27.87
C ILE A 150 -9.11 15.16 29.09
N SER A 151 -8.01 15.90 28.96
CA SER A 151 -7.07 16.19 30.04
C SER A 151 -6.40 17.55 29.85
N GLU A 152 -5.89 18.11 30.95
CA GLU A 152 -4.80 19.10 30.88
C GLU A 152 -3.53 18.43 30.33
N ALA A 153 -2.51 19.22 29.99
CA ALA A 153 -1.22 18.67 29.62
C ALA A 153 -0.57 17.94 30.82
N GLN A 154 -0.06 16.75 30.57
CA GLN A 154 0.50 15.84 31.57
C GLN A 154 1.94 15.44 31.22
N ILE A 155 2.66 14.91 32.19
CA ILE A 155 3.94 14.25 31.98
C ILE A 155 3.68 12.74 32.02
N TYR A 156 3.96 12.05 30.91
CA TYR A 156 3.82 10.60 30.79
C TYR A 156 5.06 10.04 30.12
N GLU A 157 5.68 9.02 30.72
CA GLU A 157 6.90 8.36 30.21
C GLU A 157 8.01 9.36 29.80
N GLY A 158 8.17 10.44 30.58
CA GLY A 158 9.19 11.47 30.34
C GLY A 158 8.87 12.48 29.24
N ARG A 159 7.67 12.44 28.65
CA ARG A 159 7.19 13.38 27.63
C ARG A 159 6.04 14.22 28.15
N ILE A 160 5.93 15.45 27.65
CA ILE A 160 4.71 16.24 27.81
C ILE A 160 3.70 15.71 26.80
N ILE A 161 2.52 15.34 27.28
CA ILE A 161 1.43 14.82 26.46
C ILE A 161 0.13 15.57 26.74
N GLN A 162 -0.81 15.49 25.81
CA GLN A 162 -2.20 15.86 26.06
C GLN A 162 -3.11 14.82 25.43
N ASN A 163 -4.07 14.31 26.23
CA ASN A 163 -5.06 13.36 25.76
C ASN A 163 -6.25 14.10 25.15
N PHE A 164 -6.68 13.61 23.99
CA PHE A 164 -7.92 13.97 23.31
C PHE A 164 -8.79 12.72 23.21
N LYS A 165 -10.06 12.87 22.85
CA LYS A 165 -11.00 11.75 22.78
C LYS A 165 -10.48 10.57 21.94
N TYR A 166 -10.00 10.85 20.73
CA TYR A 166 -9.60 9.82 19.76
C TYR A 166 -8.09 9.56 19.72
N SER A 167 -7.28 10.46 20.28
CA SER A 167 -5.83 10.46 20.09
C SER A 167 -5.07 11.14 21.22
N ARG A 168 -3.75 11.03 21.21
CA ARG A 168 -2.85 11.71 22.15
C ARG A 168 -1.77 12.45 21.38
N LEU A 169 -1.54 13.70 21.75
CA LEU A 169 -0.39 14.46 21.26
C LEU A 169 0.75 14.36 22.27
N GLU A 170 1.98 14.30 21.77
CA GLU A 170 3.19 14.27 22.58
C GLU A 170 4.26 15.24 22.04
N TRP A 171 4.99 15.85 22.96
CA TRP A 171 6.12 16.71 22.66
C TRP A 171 7.40 15.90 22.48
N ARG A 172 8.04 16.09 21.33
CA ARG A 172 9.28 15.43 20.88
C ARG A 172 10.37 16.48 20.65
N PRO A 173 11.04 17.00 21.70
CA PRO A 173 12.05 18.06 21.56
C PRO A 173 13.25 17.65 20.70
N GLU A 174 13.50 16.34 20.58
CA GLU A 174 14.53 15.73 19.74
C GLU A 174 14.28 15.87 18.24
N MET A 175 13.04 16.14 17.83
CA MET A 175 12.68 16.27 16.42
C MET A 175 13.03 17.66 15.87
N PRO A 176 13.24 17.79 14.54
CA PRO A 176 13.43 19.08 13.89
C PRO A 176 12.30 20.07 14.20
N THR A 177 12.61 21.37 14.16
CA THR A 177 11.59 22.42 14.31
C THR A 177 10.46 22.20 13.30
N GLY A 178 9.22 22.28 13.77
CA GLY A 178 8.02 21.96 12.98
C GLY A 178 7.54 20.50 13.08
N GLN A 179 8.37 19.57 13.56
CA GLN A 179 8.03 18.14 13.74
C GLN A 179 8.02 17.69 15.20
N ARG A 180 8.02 18.66 16.15
CA ARG A 180 8.12 18.39 17.59
C ARG A 180 6.81 18.00 18.25
N VAL A 181 5.69 18.04 17.53
CA VAL A 181 4.42 17.48 17.99
C VAL A 181 4.17 16.22 17.19
N GLY A 182 4.06 15.10 17.89
CA GLY A 182 3.67 13.82 17.30
C GLY A 182 2.30 13.39 17.81
N VAL A 183 1.52 12.73 16.96
CA VAL A 183 0.39 11.91 17.40
C VAL A 183 0.96 10.56 17.85
N THR A 184 0.68 10.15 19.09
CA THR A 184 1.11 8.88 19.68
C THR A 184 0.45 7.70 18.96
N ASP A 185 1.16 6.57 18.87
CA ASP A 185 0.71 5.35 18.19
C ASP A 185 -0.34 4.56 19.02
N LEU A 186 -1.45 5.23 19.38
CA LEU A 186 -2.49 4.64 20.22
C LEU A 186 -3.21 3.46 19.57
N GLY A 187 -3.31 3.44 18.23
CA GLY A 187 -3.88 2.32 17.48
C GLY A 187 -3.08 1.04 17.72
N ARG A 188 -1.74 1.11 17.61
CA ARG A 188 -0.85 0.00 17.92
C ARG A 188 -0.93 -0.41 19.40
N ILE A 189 -0.88 0.55 20.31
CA ILE A 189 -0.94 0.28 21.76
C ILE A 189 -2.28 -0.38 22.15
N HIS A 190 -3.39 0.10 21.60
CA HIS A 190 -4.71 -0.46 21.84
C HIS A 190 -4.81 -1.89 21.27
N TYR A 191 -4.34 -2.11 20.04
CA TYR A 191 -4.36 -3.42 19.40
C TYR A 191 -3.63 -4.48 20.24
N ASP A 192 -2.40 -4.16 20.67
CA ASP A 192 -1.57 -5.07 21.46
C ASP A 192 -2.19 -5.38 22.83
N ARG A 193 -2.92 -4.42 23.44
CA ARG A 193 -3.57 -4.60 24.75
C ARG A 193 -4.89 -5.36 24.68
N THR A 194 -5.63 -5.28 23.57
CA THR A 194 -7.02 -5.78 23.49
C THR A 194 -7.18 -7.02 22.63
N LEU A 195 -6.52 -7.08 21.48
CA LEU A 195 -6.61 -8.20 20.54
C LEU A 195 -5.35 -9.04 20.56
N GLY A 196 -4.18 -8.43 20.38
CA GLY A 196 -2.88 -9.10 20.39
C GLY A 196 -2.72 -10.22 19.34
N ASP A 197 -3.63 -10.31 18.36
CA ASP A 197 -3.62 -11.35 17.33
C ASP A 197 -2.57 -11.00 16.27
N THR A 198 -1.41 -11.66 16.34
CA THR A 198 -0.29 -11.40 15.43
C THR A 198 -0.57 -11.81 13.99
N ALA A 199 -1.55 -12.69 13.75
CA ALA A 199 -1.86 -13.13 12.39
C ALA A 199 -2.43 -12.00 11.53
N ARG A 200 -3.11 -11.01 12.14
CA ARG A 200 -3.70 -9.86 11.41
C ARG A 200 -2.71 -8.74 11.16
N LEU A 201 -1.58 -8.76 11.86
CA LEU A 201 -0.48 -7.83 11.60
C LEU A 201 0.33 -8.26 10.37
N LEU A 202 0.21 -9.53 9.96
CA LEU A 202 0.80 -10.02 8.73
C LEU A 202 -0.02 -9.54 7.54
N PRO A 203 0.64 -9.06 6.47
CA PRO A 203 -0.07 -8.64 5.27
C PRO A 203 -0.80 -9.82 4.64
N ASN A 204 -1.99 -9.56 4.12
CA ASN A 204 -2.80 -10.58 3.51
C ASN A 204 -2.28 -10.83 2.08
N GLU A 205 -1.53 -11.92 1.92
CA GLU A 205 -0.98 -12.42 0.63
C GLU A 205 -2.05 -12.60 -0.47
N SER A 206 -3.35 -12.54 -0.11
CA SER A 206 -4.47 -12.85 -0.98
C SER A 206 -5.07 -11.67 -1.74
N SER A 207 -4.67 -10.44 -1.43
CA SER A 207 -5.06 -9.27 -2.22
C SER A 207 -4.18 -9.21 -3.47
N ASN A 208 -4.50 -10.05 -4.46
CA ASN A 208 -4.16 -9.79 -5.86
C ASN A 208 -4.94 -8.53 -6.29
N ILE A 209 -4.52 -7.36 -5.79
CA ILE A 209 -5.12 -6.08 -6.13
C ILE A 209 -4.80 -5.85 -7.59
N ALA A 210 -5.85 -5.79 -8.41
CA ALA A 210 -5.78 -5.23 -9.75
C ALA A 210 -5.39 -3.74 -9.60
N GLY A 211 -4.10 -3.46 -9.58
CA GLY A 211 -3.56 -2.14 -9.26
C GLY A 211 -2.17 -2.16 -8.61
N ARG A 212 -1.71 -3.29 -8.05
CA ARG A 212 -0.30 -3.45 -7.68
C ARG A 212 0.51 -3.45 -8.99
N LEU A 213 1.04 -2.30 -9.39
CA LEU A 213 2.04 -2.22 -10.46
C LEU A 213 3.32 -2.89 -9.92
N VAL A 214 3.34 -4.21 -10.00
CA VAL A 214 4.51 -5.01 -9.69
C VAL A 214 5.44 -4.86 -10.87
N GLN A 215 6.56 -4.15 -10.67
CA GLN A 215 7.58 -4.03 -11.69
C GLN A 215 8.60 -5.16 -11.53
N PRO A 216 8.53 -6.22 -12.34
CA PRO A 216 9.45 -7.34 -12.21
C PRO A 216 10.88 -6.89 -12.56
N HIS A 217 11.82 -7.36 -11.75
CA HIS A 217 13.26 -7.25 -11.97
C HIS A 217 13.86 -8.65 -12.00
N ALA A 218 14.27 -9.07 -13.20
CA ALA A 218 14.84 -10.39 -13.43
C ALA A 218 16.38 -10.38 -13.33
N TYR A 219 16.92 -11.38 -12.64
CA TYR A 219 18.35 -11.67 -12.57
C TYR A 219 18.60 -13.09 -13.05
N ALA A 220 19.54 -13.27 -13.98
CA ALA A 220 19.88 -14.57 -14.54
C ALA A 220 21.32 -14.96 -14.23
N PHE A 221 21.50 -16.20 -13.79
CA PHE A 221 22.77 -16.77 -13.35
C PHE A 221 22.99 -18.13 -14.00
N VAL A 222 24.26 -18.43 -14.25
CA VAL A 222 24.72 -19.76 -14.65
C VAL A 222 25.53 -20.35 -13.50
N ASN A 223 25.41 -21.66 -13.28
CA ASN A 223 26.13 -22.31 -12.19
C ASN A 223 27.64 -22.40 -12.48
N HIS A 224 28.01 -22.63 -13.73
CA HIS A 224 29.41 -22.71 -14.17
C HIS A 224 29.71 -21.67 -15.26
N PRO A 225 30.49 -20.61 -15.01
CA PRO A 225 30.82 -19.62 -16.04
C PRO A 225 31.72 -20.19 -17.15
N LEU A 226 32.48 -21.25 -16.83
CA LEU A 226 33.30 -22.04 -17.74
C LEU A 226 32.87 -23.50 -17.61
N LEU A 227 32.56 -24.17 -18.72
CA LEU A 227 32.28 -25.60 -18.73
C LEU A 227 32.73 -26.26 -20.04
N PRO A 228 33.00 -27.58 -20.04
CA PRO A 228 33.26 -28.32 -21.26
C PRO A 228 32.05 -28.37 -22.20
N ALA A 229 32.31 -28.75 -23.45
CA ALA A 229 31.26 -29.12 -24.39
C ALA A 229 30.47 -30.33 -23.87
N ASN A 230 29.23 -30.46 -24.33
CA ASN A 230 28.29 -31.53 -24.02
C ASN A 230 28.13 -31.81 -22.50
N SER A 231 28.13 -30.73 -21.71
CA SER A 231 28.00 -30.77 -20.25
C SER A 231 26.73 -30.07 -19.81
N ASP A 232 26.18 -30.50 -18.67
CA ASP A 232 24.98 -29.89 -18.13
C ASP A 232 25.28 -28.56 -17.42
N GLN A 233 24.54 -27.53 -17.79
CA GLN A 233 24.54 -26.21 -17.18
C GLN A 233 23.21 -25.97 -16.48
N THR A 234 23.25 -25.49 -15.24
CA THR A 234 22.04 -24.99 -14.57
C THR A 234 21.94 -23.48 -14.76
N ILE A 235 20.83 -23.03 -15.32
CA ILE A 235 20.46 -21.62 -15.42
C ILE A 235 19.46 -21.35 -14.30
N SER A 236 19.76 -20.39 -13.44
CA SER A 236 18.87 -19.93 -12.37
C SER A 236 18.40 -18.52 -12.66
N VAL A 237 17.11 -18.28 -12.54
CA VAL A 237 16.49 -16.97 -12.69
C VAL A 237 15.79 -16.61 -11.39
N ILE A 238 16.07 -15.41 -10.90
CA ILE A 238 15.40 -14.81 -9.74
C ILE A 238 14.59 -13.63 -10.25
N VAL A 239 13.32 -13.54 -9.86
CA VAL A 239 12.44 -12.42 -10.19
C VAL A 239 11.96 -11.78 -8.90
N LEU A 240 12.31 -10.51 -8.73
CA LEU A 240 11.95 -9.69 -7.57
C LEU A 240 11.09 -8.51 -8.03
N ASP A 241 10.35 -7.89 -7.11
CA ASP A 241 9.68 -6.62 -7.37
C ASP A 241 10.56 -5.41 -7.01
N GLN A 242 10.00 -4.20 -7.12
CA GLN A 242 10.68 -2.95 -6.79
C GLN A 242 11.10 -2.81 -5.31
N SER A 243 10.49 -3.60 -4.41
CA SER A 243 10.79 -3.65 -2.98
C SER A 243 11.81 -4.75 -2.63
N LEU A 244 12.31 -5.48 -3.64
CA LEU A 244 13.15 -6.66 -3.52
C LEU A 244 12.43 -7.90 -2.96
N ASP A 245 11.10 -7.90 -2.98
CA ASP A 245 10.31 -9.05 -2.56
C ASP A 245 10.22 -10.08 -3.70
N PRO A 246 10.26 -11.40 -3.38
CA PRO A 246 10.21 -12.44 -4.39
C PRO A 246 8.85 -12.51 -5.10
N ILE A 247 8.87 -12.47 -6.44
CA ILE A 247 7.67 -12.63 -7.26
C ILE A 247 7.46 -14.12 -7.56
N SER A 248 6.44 -14.72 -6.95
CA SER A 248 5.99 -16.08 -7.29
C SER A 248 5.06 -16.09 -8.50
N GLY A 249 5.21 -17.07 -9.39
CA GLY A 249 4.36 -17.24 -10.57
C GLY A 249 4.74 -16.36 -11.77
N ALA A 250 5.91 -15.72 -11.76
CA ALA A 250 6.43 -15.03 -12.93
C ALA A 250 6.75 -16.04 -14.03
N ILE A 251 6.24 -15.77 -15.23
CA ILE A 251 6.40 -16.59 -16.42
C ILE A 251 7.74 -16.25 -17.07
N LEU A 252 8.55 -17.26 -17.39
CA LEU A 252 9.85 -17.05 -18.00
C LEU A 252 9.90 -17.56 -19.45
N LYS A 253 10.61 -16.81 -20.28
CA LYS A 253 11.08 -17.22 -21.60
C LYS A 253 12.60 -17.09 -21.62
N ILE A 254 13.31 -18.17 -21.95
CA ILE A 254 14.77 -18.20 -22.05
C ILE A 254 15.13 -18.42 -23.53
N GLU A 255 15.88 -17.50 -24.10
CA GLU A 255 16.40 -17.58 -25.46
C GLU A 255 17.92 -17.80 -25.40
N VAL A 256 18.37 -18.93 -25.92
CA VAL A 256 19.78 -19.33 -25.98
C VAL A 256 20.28 -19.09 -27.38
N LEU A 257 21.22 -18.17 -27.55
CA LEU A 257 21.93 -17.94 -28.79
C LEU A 257 23.21 -18.79 -28.80
N TRP A 258 23.22 -19.77 -29.69
CA TRP A 258 24.30 -20.72 -29.85
C TRP A 258 25.45 -20.15 -30.72
N PRO A 259 26.66 -20.71 -30.62
CA PRO A 259 27.83 -20.24 -31.38
C PRO A 259 27.66 -20.29 -32.91
N ASP A 260 26.83 -21.20 -33.41
CA ASP A 260 26.50 -21.33 -34.84
C ASP A 260 25.49 -20.28 -35.35
N GLY A 261 25.02 -19.39 -34.46
CA GLY A 261 24.01 -18.38 -34.75
C GLY A 261 22.57 -18.87 -34.65
N SER A 262 22.35 -20.16 -34.37
CA SER A 262 21.01 -20.70 -34.11
C SER A 262 20.50 -20.22 -32.73
N THR A 263 19.18 -20.18 -32.58
CA THR A 263 18.52 -19.77 -31.34
C THR A 263 17.59 -20.87 -30.83
N GLY A 264 17.79 -21.32 -29.60
CA GLY A 264 16.87 -22.19 -28.87
C GLY A 264 15.96 -21.38 -27.95
N ILE A 265 14.66 -21.67 -27.94
CA ILE A 265 13.70 -21.03 -27.02
C ILE A 265 13.21 -22.08 -26.03
N TYR A 266 13.32 -21.75 -24.74
CA TYR A 266 12.97 -22.62 -23.64
C TYR A 266 12.00 -21.92 -22.69
N ARG A 267 11.10 -22.70 -22.10
CA ARG A 267 10.16 -22.26 -21.08
C ARG A 267 10.37 -23.10 -19.82
N PRO A 268 11.11 -22.59 -18.81
CA PRO A 268 11.24 -23.29 -17.53
C PRO A 268 9.92 -23.19 -16.75
N SER A 269 9.89 -23.78 -15.55
CA SER A 269 8.77 -23.57 -14.63
C SER A 269 8.62 -22.10 -14.28
N ASP A 270 7.40 -21.67 -13.95
CA ASP A 270 7.18 -20.35 -13.40
C ASP A 270 7.92 -20.22 -12.04
N THR A 271 8.21 -19.00 -11.60
CA THR A 271 8.95 -18.79 -10.35
C THR A 271 8.20 -19.35 -9.13
N ASN A 272 8.94 -19.96 -8.21
CA ASN A 272 8.39 -20.49 -6.97
C ASN A 272 8.15 -19.37 -5.93
N LYS A 273 7.73 -19.74 -4.71
CA LYS A 273 7.47 -18.80 -3.60
C LYS A 273 8.67 -17.92 -3.20
N SER A 274 9.89 -18.33 -3.55
CA SER A 274 11.11 -17.57 -3.31
C SER A 274 11.53 -16.73 -4.52
N GLY A 275 10.68 -16.63 -5.55
CA GLY A 275 10.95 -15.87 -6.77
C GLY A 275 11.93 -16.58 -7.72
N ILE A 276 12.21 -17.86 -7.50
CA ILE A 276 13.26 -18.60 -8.21
C ILE A 276 12.66 -19.57 -9.22
N SER A 277 13.25 -19.63 -10.41
CA SER A 277 13.07 -20.70 -11.39
C SER A 277 14.42 -21.20 -11.90
N GLN A 278 14.51 -22.49 -12.20
CA GLN A 278 15.74 -23.12 -12.66
C GLN A 278 15.47 -24.01 -13.87
N MET A 279 16.46 -24.11 -14.77
CA MET A 279 16.46 -25.11 -15.83
C MET A 279 17.85 -25.69 -16.03
N VAL A 280 17.91 -26.93 -16.49
CA VAL A 280 19.13 -27.56 -16.98
C VAL A 280 19.17 -27.45 -18.49
N LEU A 281 20.32 -27.03 -19.01
CA LEU A 281 20.63 -26.89 -20.43
C LEU A 281 21.90 -27.68 -20.72
N ASN A 282 21.88 -28.58 -21.71
CA ASN A 282 23.11 -29.19 -22.21
C ASN A 282 23.88 -28.18 -23.07
N SER A 283 25.19 -28.04 -22.86
CA SER A 283 26.03 -27.01 -23.50
C SER A 283 26.28 -27.21 -25.00
N GLY A 284 25.83 -28.33 -25.57
CA GLY A 284 26.03 -28.67 -26.97
C GLY A 284 27.46 -29.08 -27.30
N ASP A 285 27.66 -29.63 -28.48
CA ASP A 285 28.97 -30.07 -28.96
C ASP A 285 29.61 -28.99 -29.84
N TYR A 286 30.17 -27.97 -29.19
CA TYR A 286 30.84 -26.84 -29.84
C TYR A 286 32.29 -26.72 -29.39
N GLU A 287 33.13 -26.11 -30.22
CA GLU A 287 34.55 -25.83 -29.93
C GLU A 287 34.72 -24.94 -28.68
N ALA A 288 35.85 -25.04 -27.99
CA ALA A 288 36.16 -24.13 -26.88
C ALA A 288 36.42 -22.73 -27.38
N ASN A 289 36.47 -21.81 -26.41
CA ASN A 289 36.52 -20.38 -26.57
C ASN A 289 35.25 -19.75 -27.12
N GLN A 290 34.25 -20.55 -27.49
CA GLN A 290 32.93 -20.10 -27.88
C GLN A 290 32.08 -19.68 -26.68
N ILE A 291 31.19 -18.72 -26.89
CA ILE A 291 30.32 -18.17 -25.86
C ILE A 291 28.88 -18.52 -26.20
N VAL A 292 28.17 -19.10 -25.24
CA VAL A 292 26.72 -19.28 -25.31
C VAL A 292 26.08 -18.12 -24.57
N ARG A 293 25.22 -17.36 -25.27
CA ARG A 293 24.54 -16.19 -24.71
C ARG A 293 23.10 -16.56 -24.37
N ILE A 294 22.64 -16.11 -23.21
CA ILE A 294 21.31 -16.41 -22.70
C ILE A 294 20.61 -15.09 -22.47
N LYS A 295 19.47 -14.89 -23.15
CA LYS A 295 18.53 -13.81 -22.88
C LYS A 295 17.35 -14.39 -22.10
N VAL A 296 16.93 -13.69 -21.06
CA VAL A 296 15.79 -14.08 -20.24
C VAL A 296 14.77 -12.95 -20.27
N THR A 297 13.52 -13.30 -20.55
CA THR A 297 12.37 -12.41 -20.39
C THR A 297 11.48 -12.99 -19.30
N ALA A 298 11.25 -12.22 -18.24
CA ALA A 298 10.27 -12.51 -17.21
C ALA A 298 9.02 -11.67 -17.44
N ALA A 299 7.84 -12.27 -17.28
CA ALA A 299 6.55 -11.60 -17.39
C ALA A 299 5.70 -11.88 -16.16
N TYR A 300 5.10 -10.84 -15.59
CA TYR A 300 4.21 -10.94 -14.44
C TYR A 300 3.13 -9.86 -14.52
N MET A 301 1.85 -10.27 -14.48
CA MET A 301 0.69 -9.37 -14.53
C MET A 301 0.69 -8.33 -15.66
N GLY A 302 1.26 -8.67 -16.83
CA GLY A 302 1.33 -7.78 -17.99
C GLY A 302 2.60 -6.92 -18.08
N GLU A 303 3.35 -6.80 -16.99
CA GLU A 303 4.67 -6.18 -16.97
C GLU A 303 5.76 -7.19 -17.36
N THR A 304 6.87 -6.67 -17.93
CA THR A 304 7.98 -7.51 -18.40
C THR A 304 9.33 -6.97 -17.95
N SER A 305 10.27 -7.89 -17.74
CA SER A 305 11.65 -7.61 -17.38
C SER A 305 12.57 -8.43 -18.26
N GLU A 306 13.63 -7.81 -18.79
CA GLU A 306 14.64 -8.51 -19.58
C GLU A 306 15.99 -8.49 -18.89
N THR A 307 16.69 -9.61 -18.94
CA THR A 307 18.06 -9.73 -18.45
C THR A 307 18.85 -10.68 -19.34
N SER A 308 20.17 -10.74 -19.15
CA SER A 308 21.01 -11.65 -19.90
C SER A 308 22.16 -12.18 -19.07
N THR A 309 22.60 -13.38 -19.42
CA THR A 309 23.78 -14.02 -18.85
C THR A 309 24.49 -14.81 -19.94
N TRP A 310 25.65 -15.38 -19.63
CA TRP A 310 26.43 -16.14 -20.59
C TRP A 310 27.34 -17.13 -19.88
N PHE A 311 27.78 -18.14 -20.61
CA PHE A 311 28.88 -19.02 -20.20
C PHE A 311 29.81 -19.27 -21.39
N ARG A 312 31.03 -19.70 -21.11
CA ARG A 312 32.03 -20.01 -22.12
C ARG A 312 32.37 -21.49 -22.11
N LEU A 313 32.52 -22.05 -23.31
CA LEU A 313 33.03 -23.40 -23.49
C LEU A 313 34.55 -23.40 -23.34
N TRP A 314 35.06 -24.26 -22.46
CA TRP A 314 36.48 -24.34 -22.13
C TRP A 314 36.88 -25.76 -21.73
N TRP A 315 38.12 -26.15 -22.06
CA TRP A 315 38.75 -27.42 -21.68
C TRP A 315 40.11 -27.19 -21.01
#